data_AF-T0ZSB6-F1
#
_entry.id   AF-T0ZSB6-F1
#
_cell.length_a   1.000
_cell.length_b   1.000
_cell.length_c   1.000
_cell.angle_alpha   90.00
_cell.angle_beta   90.00
_cell.angle_gamma   90.00
#
_symmetry.space_group_name_H-M   'P 1'
#
loop_
_entity.id
_entity.type
_entity.pdbx_description
1 polymer ?
#
loop_
_entity_poly.entity_id
_entity_poly.type
_entity_poly.pdbx_seq_one_letter_code
_entity_poly.pdbx_strand_id
1 'polypeptide(L)'
;MSNLLAYYHLDRPLWAQYLEGLKHAVRGDFGVSFKNPGLSVNDMIGRALPVSLTLGGVALLESLVLAVFLGLAISLSGKRVSSFLRFFSTSLVALPSFLLATLLIAVFSSYLGLLPPAL
;
A
#
# COMPACT_ATOMS: atom_id res chain seq x y z
N MET A 1 6.35 15.76 34.24
CA MET A 1 6.12 15.88 32.78
C MET A 1 7.24 16.56 32.00
N SER A 2 7.93 17.58 32.53
CA SER A 2 8.97 18.35 31.80
C SER A 2 10.12 17.50 31.24
N ASN A 3 10.57 16.48 31.98
CA ASN A 3 11.68 15.62 31.54
C ASN A 3 11.36 14.76 30.31
N LEU A 4 10.09 14.39 30.07
CA LEU A 4 9.71 13.61 28.88
C LEU A 4 9.64 14.49 27.63
N LEU A 5 9.13 15.71 27.74
CA LEU A 5 9.07 16.65 26.61
C LEU A 5 10.47 17.03 26.14
N ALA A 6 11.38 17.31 27.08
CA ALA A 6 12.78 17.60 26.76
C ALA A 6 13.51 16.38 26.17
N TYR A 7 13.21 15.16 26.66
CA TYR A 7 13.77 13.90 26.13
C TYR A 7 13.38 13.65 24.67
N TYR A 8 12.17 14.02 24.27
CA TYR A 8 11.68 13.91 22.89
C TYR A 8 11.85 15.21 22.08
N HIS A 9 12.54 16.22 22.62
CA HIS A 9 12.69 17.56 22.02
C HIS A 9 11.37 18.27 21.66
N LEU A 10 10.28 17.87 22.31
CA LEU A 10 8.92 18.41 22.14
C LEU A 10 8.75 19.78 22.82
N ASP A 11 9.76 20.24 23.55
CA ASP A 11 9.85 21.55 24.22
C ASP A 11 10.28 22.68 23.28
N ARG A 12 10.77 22.35 22.07
CA ARG A 12 11.22 23.32 21.06
C ARG A 12 10.07 23.81 20.17
N PRO A 13 10.19 24.98 19.51
CA PRO A 13 9.20 25.39 18.52
C PRO A 13 9.11 24.37 17.36
N LEU A 14 7.89 24.17 16.82
CA LEU A 14 7.58 23.10 15.85
C LEU A 14 8.50 23.10 14.62
N TRP A 15 8.87 24.27 14.12
CA TRP A 15 9.77 24.38 12.97
C TRP A 15 11.17 23.81 13.26
N ALA A 16 11.67 23.96 14.49
CA ALA A 16 12.96 23.44 14.90
C ALA A 16 12.91 21.91 15.03
N GLN A 17 11.83 21.37 15.61
CA GLN A 17 11.59 19.92 15.68
C GLN A 17 11.55 19.30 14.28
N TYR A 18 10.86 19.95 13.33
CA TYR A 18 10.76 19.47 11.96
C TYR A 18 12.13 19.47 11.24
N LEU A 19 12.90 20.56 11.34
CA LEU A 19 14.21 20.65 10.69
C LEU A 19 15.22 19.66 11.28
N GLU A 20 15.18 19.45 12.60
CA GLU A 20 16.01 18.46 13.28
C GLU A 20 15.63 17.06 12.81
N GLY A 21 14.33 16.71 12.86
CA GLY A 21 13.83 15.44 12.35
C GLY A 21 14.20 15.19 10.89
N LEU A 22 14.12 16.21 10.03
CA LEU A 22 14.52 16.12 8.63
C LEU A 22 16.02 15.86 8.48
N LYS A 23 16.86 16.55 9.27
CA LYS A 23 18.32 16.36 9.27
C LYS A 23 18.70 14.93 9.68
N HIS A 24 18.01 14.37 10.67
CA HIS A 24 18.18 12.97 11.07
C HIS A 24 17.68 12.01 9.97
N ALA A 25 16.50 12.25 9.41
CA ALA A 25 15.89 11.41 8.39
C ALA A 25 16.74 11.34 7.10
N VAL A 26 17.35 12.43 6.66
CA VAL A 26 18.26 12.45 5.49
C VAL A 26 19.52 11.60 5.73
N ARG A 27 19.92 11.40 6.99
CA ARG A 27 21.00 10.49 7.40
C ARG A 27 20.51 9.06 7.64
N GLY A 28 19.23 8.79 7.39
CA GLY A 28 18.59 7.50 7.60
C GLY A 28 18.23 7.23 9.05
N ASP A 29 18.22 8.23 9.94
CA ASP A 29 17.78 8.09 11.33
C ASP A 29 16.37 8.65 11.48
N PHE A 30 15.38 7.77 11.63
CA PHE A 30 13.98 8.16 11.78
C PHE A 30 13.54 8.25 13.25
N GLY A 31 14.47 8.05 14.19
CA GLY A 31 14.21 8.13 15.62
C GLY A 31 13.35 6.99 16.16
N VAL A 32 12.64 7.27 17.24
CA VAL A 32 11.89 6.28 18.04
C VAL A 32 10.39 6.36 17.79
N SER A 33 9.70 5.23 17.93
CA SER A 33 8.25 5.19 17.79
C SER A 33 7.56 5.77 19.02
N PHE A 34 6.76 6.82 18.82
CA PHE A 34 5.86 7.35 19.85
C PHE A 34 4.69 6.41 20.16
N LYS A 35 4.31 5.54 19.21
CA LYS A 35 3.22 4.57 19.38
C LYS A 35 3.68 3.25 19.99
N ASN A 36 4.91 2.82 19.70
CA ASN A 36 5.48 1.56 20.18
C ASN A 36 6.76 1.84 20.97
N PRO A 37 6.67 2.16 22.27
CA PRO A 37 7.83 2.46 23.09
C PRO A 37 8.87 1.33 23.05
N GLY A 38 10.15 1.67 22.86
CA GLY A 38 11.26 0.72 22.78
C GLY A 38 11.58 0.19 21.37
N LEU A 39 10.81 0.57 20.34
CA LEU A 39 11.13 0.27 18.95
C LEU A 39 11.59 1.53 18.20
N SER A 40 12.67 1.40 17.43
CA SER A 40 13.07 2.44 16.48
C SER A 40 12.16 2.41 15.25
N VAL A 41 11.96 3.57 14.63
CA VAL A 41 11.20 3.67 13.37
C VAL A 41 11.93 2.92 12.27
N ASN A 42 13.27 2.92 12.29
CA ASN A 42 14.11 2.13 11.39
C ASN A 42 13.82 0.63 11.45
N ASP A 43 13.66 0.05 12.64
CA ASP A 43 13.34 -1.36 12.79
C ASP A 43 11.94 -1.68 12.23
N MET A 44 10.98 -0.77 12.44
CA MET A 44 9.64 -0.91 11.89
C MET A 44 9.67 -0.88 10.36
N ILE A 45 10.41 0.07 9.77
CA ILE A 45 10.62 0.16 8.32
C ILE A 45 11.32 -1.11 7.83
N GLY A 46 12.40 -1.56 8.48
CA GLY A 46 13.14 -2.75 8.08
C GLY A 46 12.31 -4.03 8.05
N ARG A 47 11.31 -4.15 8.95
CA ARG A 47 10.37 -5.27 8.96
C ARG A 47 9.27 -5.14 7.91
N ALA A 48 8.73 -3.93 7.71
CA ALA A 48 7.63 -3.69 6.79
C ALA A 48 8.09 -3.63 5.32
N LEU A 49 9.27 -3.07 5.05
CA LEU A 49 9.76 -2.78 3.72
C LEU A 49 9.85 -4.02 2.82
N PRO A 50 10.41 -5.17 3.26
CA PRO A 50 10.43 -6.38 2.42
C PRO A 50 9.02 -6.86 2.06
N VAL A 51 8.07 -6.81 3.00
CA VAL A 51 6.68 -7.22 2.77
C VAL A 51 5.98 -6.28 1.79
N SER A 52 6.17 -4.96 1.96
CA SER A 52 5.61 -3.97 1.03
C SER A 52 6.22 -4.09 -0.36
N LEU A 53 7.53 -4.34 -0.46
CA LEU A 53 8.22 -4.52 -1.73
C LEU A 53 7.79 -5.79 -2.44
N THR A 54 7.61 -6.91 -1.73
CA THR A 54 7.11 -8.15 -2.35
C THR A 54 5.68 -7.98 -2.82
N LEU A 55 4.78 -7.47 -1.98
CA LEU A 55 3.38 -7.25 -2.36
C LEU A 55 3.26 -6.26 -3.52
N GLY A 56 3.93 -5.12 -3.42
CA GLY A 56 3.94 -4.11 -4.49
C GLY A 56 4.58 -4.63 -5.78
N GLY A 57 5.69 -5.35 -5.67
CA GLY A 57 6.37 -5.96 -6.82
C GLY A 57 5.51 -7.01 -7.53
N VAL A 58 4.88 -7.91 -6.78
CA VAL A 58 3.96 -8.92 -7.35
C VAL A 58 2.76 -8.23 -8.01
N ALA A 59 2.16 -7.25 -7.35
CA ALA A 59 1.03 -6.51 -7.91
C ALA A 59 1.41 -5.77 -9.20
N LEU A 60 2.57 -5.11 -9.24
CA LEU A 60 3.06 -4.43 -10.44
C LEU A 60 3.30 -5.39 -11.61
N LEU A 61 3.95 -6.53 -11.33
CA LEU A 61 4.19 -7.55 -12.35
C LEU A 61 2.89 -8.14 -12.89
N GLU A 62 1.97 -8.50 -12.00
CA GLU A 62 0.66 -9.04 -12.35
C GLU A 62 -0.15 -8.03 -13.19
N SER A 63 -0.20 -6.78 -12.75
CA SER A 63 -0.90 -5.71 -13.46
C SER A 63 -0.30 -5.44 -14.83
N LEU A 64 1.03 -5.45 -14.96
CA LEU A 64 1.70 -5.27 -16.25
C LEU A 64 1.35 -6.40 -17.22
N VAL A 65 1.42 -7.65 -16.74
CA VAL A 65 1.10 -8.84 -17.54
C VAL A 65 -0.35 -8.78 -18.02
N LEU A 66 -1.30 -8.54 -17.12
CA LEU A 66 -2.72 -8.45 -17.47
C LEU A 66 -3.01 -7.27 -18.40
N ALA A 67 -2.42 -6.10 -18.16
CA ALA A 67 -2.63 -4.92 -19.00
C ALA A 67 -2.14 -5.16 -20.43
N VAL A 68 -0.98 -5.78 -20.60
CA VAL A 68 -0.44 -6.13 -21.94
C VAL A 68 -1.36 -7.14 -22.63
N PHE A 69 -1.76 -8.21 -21.96
CA PHE A 69 -2.64 -9.22 -22.57
C PHE A 69 -4.02 -8.66 -22.93
N LEU A 70 -4.65 -7.90 -22.03
CA LEU A 70 -5.94 -7.26 -22.30
C LEU A 70 -5.81 -6.21 -23.40
N GLY A 71 -4.74 -5.41 -23.42
CA GLY A 71 -4.48 -4.42 -24.46
C GLY A 71 -4.32 -5.06 -25.84
N LEU A 72 -3.54 -6.13 -25.94
CA LEU A 72 -3.38 -6.91 -27.17
C LEU A 72 -4.70 -7.56 -27.59
N ALA A 73 -5.45 -8.17 -26.66
CA ALA A 73 -6.75 -8.75 -26.94
C ALA A 73 -7.75 -7.71 -27.47
N ILE A 74 -7.79 -6.52 -26.87
CA ILE A 74 -8.65 -5.40 -27.32
C ILE A 74 -8.24 -4.92 -28.71
N SER A 75 -6.94 -4.88 -29.01
CA SER A 75 -6.40 -4.39 -30.29
C SER A 75 -6.59 -5.38 -31.44
N LEU A 76 -6.46 -6.67 -31.17
CA LEU A 76 -6.53 -7.74 -32.19
C LEU A 76 -7.95 -8.29 -32.38
N SER A 77 -8.91 -7.91 -31.53
CA SER A 77 -10.28 -8.41 -31.58
C SER A 77 -11.22 -7.54 -32.43
N GLY A 78 -12.30 -8.16 -32.93
CA GLY A 78 -13.35 -7.45 -33.65
C GLY A 78 -14.13 -6.46 -32.76
N LYS A 79 -14.84 -5.51 -33.39
CA LYS A 79 -15.53 -4.39 -32.71
C LYS A 79 -16.35 -4.80 -31.47
N ARG A 80 -17.09 -5.92 -31.52
CA ARG A 80 -17.94 -6.38 -30.41
C ARG A 80 -17.12 -6.79 -29.19
N VAL A 81 -16.09 -7.62 -29.38
CA VAL A 81 -15.23 -8.13 -28.30
C VAL A 81 -14.40 -6.99 -27.71
N SER A 82 -13.82 -6.14 -28.56
CA SER A 82 -13.08 -4.96 -28.14
C SER A 82 -13.94 -4.01 -27.29
N SER A 83 -15.19 -3.75 -27.70
CA SER A 83 -16.13 -2.91 -26.94
C SER A 83 -16.50 -3.53 -25.59
N PHE A 84 -16.73 -4.84 -25.53
CA PHE A 84 -17.04 -5.54 -24.29
C PHE A 84 -15.86 -5.48 -23.31
N LEU A 85 -14.65 -5.81 -23.77
CA LEU A 85 -13.44 -5.79 -22.94
C LEU A 85 -13.14 -4.38 -22.39
N ARG A 86 -13.32 -3.34 -23.21
CA ARG A 86 -13.17 -1.94 -22.77
C ARG A 86 -14.19 -1.56 -21.70
N PHE A 87 -15.46 -1.90 -21.92
CA PHE A 87 -16.52 -1.66 -20.93
C PHE A 87 -16.18 -2.34 -19.61
N PHE A 88 -15.91 -3.66 -19.64
CA PHE A 88 -15.57 -4.43 -18.46
C PHE A 88 -14.35 -3.87 -17.71
N SER A 89 -13.25 -3.58 -18.42
CA SER A 89 -12.04 -3.03 -17.82
C SER A 89 -12.29 -1.68 -17.14
N THR A 90 -13.07 -0.81 -17.79
CA THR A 90 -13.43 0.51 -17.22
C THR A 90 -14.32 0.36 -16.01
N SER A 91 -15.27 -0.58 -16.03
CA SER A 91 -16.15 -0.84 -14.88
C SER A 91 -15.38 -1.33 -13.66
N LEU A 92 -14.38 -2.21 -13.82
CA LEU A 92 -13.54 -2.65 -12.69
C LEU A 92 -12.78 -1.47 -12.06
N VAL A 93 -12.22 -0.58 -12.89
CA VAL A 93 -11.49 0.60 -12.43
C VAL A 93 -12.41 1.64 -11.77
N ALA A 94 -13.67 1.71 -12.20
CA ALA A 94 -14.67 2.63 -11.65
C ALA A 94 -15.12 2.22 -10.23
N LEU A 95 -14.96 0.96 -9.85
CA LEU A 95 -15.31 0.50 -8.51
C LEU A 95 -14.24 0.94 -7.49
N PRO A 96 -14.65 1.51 -6.34
CA PRO A 96 -13.75 1.71 -5.21
C PRO A 96 -13.04 0.41 -4.82
N SER A 97 -11.72 0.48 -4.63
CA SER A 97 -10.89 -0.70 -4.35
C SER A 97 -11.34 -1.47 -3.10
N PHE A 98 -11.81 -0.78 -2.06
CA PHE A 98 -12.32 -1.44 -0.84
C PHE A 98 -13.60 -2.25 -1.09
N LEU A 99 -14.48 -1.81 -2.01
CA LEU A 99 -15.69 -2.54 -2.37
C LEU A 99 -15.33 -3.80 -3.15
N LEU A 100 -14.42 -3.68 -4.12
CA LEU A 100 -13.93 -4.82 -4.88
C LEU A 100 -13.26 -5.85 -3.94
N ALA A 101 -12.40 -5.41 -3.03
CA ALA A 101 -11.76 -6.27 -2.04
C ALA A 101 -12.80 -6.98 -1.14
N THR A 102 -13.78 -6.24 -0.64
CA THR A 102 -14.85 -6.81 0.20
C THR A 102 -15.67 -7.86 -0.56
N LEU A 103 -16.01 -7.59 -1.82
CA LEU A 103 -16.76 -8.53 -2.66
C LEU A 103 -15.94 -9.79 -2.98
N LEU A 104 -14.65 -9.63 -3.28
CA LEU A 104 -13.73 -10.75 -3.49
C LEU A 104 -13.61 -11.62 -2.24
N ILE A 105 -13.46 -11.02 -1.06
CA ILE A 105 -13.43 -11.76 0.21
C ILE A 105 -14.74 -12.52 0.43
N ALA A 106 -15.89 -11.85 0.25
CA ALA A 106 -17.20 -12.50 0.43
C ALA A 106 -17.37 -13.72 -0.50
N VAL A 107 -17.03 -13.57 -1.79
CA VAL A 107 -17.20 -14.63 -2.78
C VAL A 107 -16.19 -15.76 -2.56
N PHE A 108 -14.89 -15.46 -2.51
CA PHE A 108 -13.85 -16.49 -2.50
C PHE A 108 -13.61 -17.09 -1.12
N SER A 109 -13.83 -16.33 -0.05
CA SER A 109 -13.69 -16.84 1.31
C SER A 109 -15.01 -17.36 1.86
N SER A 110 -16.04 -16.52 1.94
CA SER A 110 -17.26 -16.88 2.69
C SER A 110 -18.19 -17.82 1.92
N TYR A 111 -18.42 -17.58 0.63
CA TYR A 111 -19.35 -18.40 -0.16
C TYR A 111 -18.68 -19.64 -0.75
N LEU A 112 -17.49 -19.50 -1.32
CA LEU A 112 -16.80 -20.60 -2.01
C LEU A 112 -15.86 -21.40 -1.09
N GLY A 113 -15.43 -20.84 0.05
CA GLY A 113 -14.51 -21.51 0.97
C GLY A 113 -13.12 -21.82 0.38
N LEU A 114 -12.75 -21.15 -0.73
CA LEU A 114 -11.51 -21.42 -1.46
C LEU A 114 -10.29 -20.80 -0.78
N LEU A 115 -10.47 -19.65 -0.11
CA LEU A 115 -9.41 -18.89 0.52
C LEU A 115 -9.77 -18.58 1.99
N PRO A 116 -8.78 -18.52 2.89
CA PRO A 116 -9.03 -18.08 4.26
C PRO A 116 -9.53 -16.63 4.26
N PRO A 117 -10.41 -16.26 5.21
CA PRO A 117 -10.83 -14.87 5.37
C PRO A 117 -9.61 -14.01 5.74
N ALA A 118 -9.59 -12.77 5.24
CA ALA A 118 -8.50 -11.84 5.55
C ALA A 118 -8.37 -11.67 7.08
N LEU A 119 -7.14 -11.83 7.59
CA LEU A 119 -6.76 -11.76 9.01
C LEU A 119 -7.02 -10.37 9.62
#